data_AF-A0A958HWS1-F1
#
_entry.id   AF-A0A958HWS1-F1
#
_cell.length_a   1.000
_cell.length_b   1.000
_cell.length_c   1.000
_cell.angle_alpha   90.00
_cell.angle_beta   90.00
_cell.angle_gamma   90.00
#
_symmetry.space_group_name_H-M   'P 1'
#
loop_
_entity.id
_entity.type
_entity.pdbx_description
1 polymer ?
#
loop_
_entity_poly.entity_id
_entity_poly.type
_entity_poly.pdbx_seq_one_letter_code
_entity_poly.pdbx_strand_id
1 'polypeptide(L)'
;WNKWSEDITPSHNLTLPFIRMVPGPMDYTPGAVINAQPDHFRVIFNRPMSMTTRAQQVAMYVVYESPLQMMADNPSNYLKELECAKFIAAVPTTWDDTRVLEAALGEYLVLARKHGDEWFLGAMTNESGREFTLGLSFLEAGVYDAEMIEDGINADRYAGDYRRVTLTITRGDSITIRLAPGGGWAAHLKPQEGK
;
A
#
# COMPACT_ATOMS: atom_id res chain seq x y z
N TRP A 1 -14.91 0.99 12.36
CA TRP A 1 -14.11 0.07 13.19
C TRP A 1 -12.71 0.60 13.43
N ASN A 2 -11.85 0.77 12.41
CA ASN A 2 -10.48 1.35 12.54
C ASN A 2 -10.33 2.59 13.43
N LYS A 3 -11.37 3.43 13.51
CA LYS A 3 -11.34 4.73 14.19
C LYS A 3 -11.86 4.71 15.64
N TRP A 4 -12.54 3.64 16.04
CA TRP A 4 -13.31 3.57 17.28
C TRP A 4 -13.33 2.20 17.97
N SER A 5 -12.48 1.28 17.50
CA SER A 5 -12.19 -0.02 18.13
C SER A 5 -10.73 -0.40 17.88
N GLU A 6 -10.19 -1.28 18.73
CA GLU A 6 -8.88 -1.93 18.58
C GLU A 6 -8.96 -3.24 17.78
N ASP A 7 -10.16 -3.68 17.38
CA ASP A 7 -10.37 -4.97 16.69
C ASP A 7 -9.77 -5.01 15.28
N ILE A 8 -9.54 -3.86 14.65
CA ILE A 8 -8.98 -3.80 13.30
C ILE A 8 -7.48 -3.64 13.38
N THR A 9 -6.82 -4.79 13.41
CA THR A 9 -5.37 -4.89 13.47
C THR A 9 -4.75 -4.99 12.07
N PRO A 10 -3.42 -4.81 11.93
CA PRO A 10 -2.71 -5.16 10.70
C PRO A 10 -3.00 -6.58 10.21
N SER A 11 -3.06 -7.58 11.11
CA SER A 11 -3.46 -8.95 10.75
C SER A 11 -4.87 -9.01 10.16
N HIS A 12 -5.85 -8.28 10.72
CA HIS A 12 -7.22 -8.24 10.18
C HIS A 12 -7.23 -7.82 8.71
N ASN A 13 -6.50 -6.74 8.37
CA ASN A 13 -6.38 -6.22 7.01
C ASN A 13 -5.92 -7.30 6.02
N LEU A 14 -5.02 -8.18 6.46
CA LEU A 14 -4.48 -9.27 5.65
C LEU A 14 -5.35 -10.53 5.61
N THR A 15 -6.46 -10.58 6.34
CA THR A 15 -7.47 -11.61 6.14
C THR A 15 -8.43 -11.24 5.01
N LEU A 16 -8.71 -9.96 4.81
CA LEU A 16 -9.74 -9.46 3.88
C LEU A 16 -9.54 -9.92 2.44
N PRO A 17 -8.32 -9.88 1.85
CA PRO A 17 -8.09 -10.34 0.48
C PRO A 17 -8.42 -11.82 0.27
N PHE A 18 -8.28 -12.64 1.31
CA PHE A 18 -8.44 -14.09 1.24
C PHE A 18 -9.83 -14.57 1.63
N ILE A 19 -10.63 -13.74 2.31
CA ILE A 19 -11.97 -14.10 2.77
C ILE A 19 -13.04 -13.18 2.17
N ARG A 20 -12.96 -11.89 2.46
CA ARG A 20 -14.02 -10.93 2.13
C ARG A 20 -13.99 -10.57 0.65
N MET A 21 -12.81 -10.54 0.05
CA MET A 21 -12.65 -10.15 -1.35
C MET A 21 -12.84 -11.29 -2.35
N VAL A 22 -12.90 -12.55 -1.88
CA VAL A 22 -13.21 -13.72 -2.72
C VAL A 22 -14.55 -13.59 -3.45
N PRO A 23 -15.68 -13.21 -2.80
CA PRO A 23 -16.95 -13.02 -3.49
C PRO A 23 -17.02 -11.75 -4.37
N GLY A 24 -16.04 -10.84 -4.27
CA GLY A 24 -16.01 -9.61 -5.05
C GLY A 24 -15.48 -8.39 -4.30
N PRO A 25 -15.51 -7.21 -4.94
CA PRO A 25 -14.88 -6.01 -4.42
C PRO A 25 -15.48 -5.54 -3.08
N MET A 26 -14.72 -4.70 -2.40
CA MET A 26 -15.07 -4.15 -1.10
C MET A 26 -14.72 -2.67 -1.07
N ASP A 27 -15.71 -1.83 -0.77
CA ASP A 27 -15.44 -0.46 -0.35
C ASP A 27 -14.92 -0.45 1.10
N TYR A 28 -13.59 -0.51 1.24
CA TYR A 28 -12.93 -0.49 2.54
C TYR A 28 -12.77 0.93 3.10
N THR A 29 -12.81 1.94 2.23
CA THR A 29 -12.45 3.35 2.53
C THR A 29 -11.05 3.51 3.15
N PRO A 30 -9.97 3.12 2.44
CA PRO A 30 -8.60 3.26 2.93
C PRO A 30 -8.13 4.71 3.01
N GLY A 31 -6.87 4.91 3.38
CA GLY A 31 -6.17 6.19 3.24
C GLY A 31 -6.20 7.06 4.49
N ALA A 32 -6.23 6.48 5.68
CA ALA A 32 -5.97 7.23 6.90
C ALA A 32 -4.55 7.84 6.87
N VAL A 33 -4.46 9.11 7.27
CA VAL A 33 -3.23 9.91 7.24
C VAL A 33 -2.66 10.11 8.65
N ILE A 34 -3.50 9.98 9.68
CA ILE A 34 -3.03 9.89 11.06
C ILE A 34 -2.80 8.41 11.38
N ASN A 35 -1.54 8.03 11.56
CA ASN A 35 -1.10 6.66 11.69
C ASN A 35 -0.44 6.44 13.06
N ALA A 36 -0.70 5.30 13.68
CA ALA A 36 -0.10 4.92 14.95
C ALA A 36 0.27 3.44 14.94
N GLN A 37 1.35 3.10 15.64
CA GLN A 37 1.63 1.73 16.04
C GLN A 37 0.66 1.29 17.15
N PRO A 38 0.44 -0.02 17.37
CA PRO A 38 -0.52 -0.52 18.36
C PRO A 38 -0.36 0.07 19.77
N ASP A 39 0.88 0.27 20.23
CA ASP A 39 1.22 0.85 21.53
C ASP A 39 0.81 2.34 21.66
N HIS A 40 0.82 3.07 20.54
CA HIS A 40 0.45 4.49 20.44
C HIS A 40 -1.00 4.72 19.98
N PHE A 41 -1.68 3.69 19.46
CA PHE A 41 -3.04 3.80 18.97
C PHE A 41 -4.01 4.13 20.10
N ARG A 42 -4.88 5.12 19.88
CA ARG A 42 -5.96 5.47 20.81
C ARG A 42 -7.23 5.74 20.04
N VAL A 43 -8.36 5.29 20.59
CA VAL A 43 -9.68 5.66 20.09
C VAL A 43 -9.95 7.13 20.41
N ILE A 44 -10.05 7.95 19.36
CA ILE A 44 -10.36 9.38 19.46
C ILE A 44 -11.48 9.70 18.47
N PHE A 45 -12.68 9.97 18.98
CA PHE A 45 -13.86 10.19 18.13
C PHE A 45 -13.81 11.45 17.25
N ASN A 46 -13.02 12.45 17.63
CA ASN A 46 -12.95 13.73 16.93
C ASN A 46 -11.75 13.86 15.97
N ARG A 47 -10.67 13.11 16.21
CA ARG A 47 -9.43 13.10 15.41
C ARG A 47 -8.85 11.68 15.42
N PRO A 48 -9.53 10.75 14.74
CA PRO A 48 -9.15 9.34 14.80
C PRO A 48 -7.86 9.08 14.04
N MET A 49 -7.20 7.99 14.41
CA MET A 49 -6.00 7.46 13.76
C MET A 49 -6.26 6.03 13.27
N SER A 50 -5.33 5.48 12.48
CA SER A 50 -5.33 4.08 12.06
C SER A 50 -4.14 3.34 12.65
N MET A 51 -4.34 2.08 13.01
CA MET A 51 -3.35 1.20 13.64
C MET A 51 -2.45 0.49 12.60
N THR A 52 -1.97 1.25 11.61
CA THR A 52 -1.08 0.77 10.54
C THR A 52 -0.18 1.92 10.11
N THR A 53 0.91 1.62 9.40
CA THR A 53 1.77 2.68 8.86
C THR A 53 1.09 3.46 7.73
N ARG A 54 1.66 4.63 7.42
CA ARG A 54 1.25 5.43 6.27
C ARG A 54 1.40 4.65 4.96
N ALA A 55 2.51 3.95 4.78
CA ALA A 55 2.75 3.20 3.55
C ALA A 55 1.78 2.01 3.42
N GLN A 56 1.35 1.37 4.52
CA GLN A 56 0.28 0.38 4.46
C GLN A 56 -1.04 0.99 3.97
N GLN A 57 -1.41 2.18 4.47
CA GLN A 57 -2.63 2.87 4.02
C GLN A 57 -2.59 3.24 2.53
N VAL A 58 -1.40 3.56 1.99
CA VAL A 58 -1.21 3.78 0.55
C VAL A 58 -1.30 2.46 -0.22
N ALA A 59 -0.65 1.40 0.25
CA ALA A 59 -0.65 0.08 -0.38
C ALA A 59 -2.05 -0.53 -0.51
N MET A 60 -2.96 -0.23 0.43
CA MET A 60 -4.36 -0.67 0.37
C MET A 60 -5.08 -0.29 -0.93
N TYR A 61 -4.74 0.84 -1.56
CA TYR A 61 -5.37 1.25 -2.82
C TYR A 61 -5.01 0.33 -4.00
N VAL A 62 -3.87 -0.36 -3.92
CA VAL A 62 -3.46 -1.36 -4.91
C VAL A 62 -3.94 -2.75 -4.49
N VAL A 63 -3.87 -3.07 -3.19
CA VAL A 63 -4.23 -4.41 -2.69
C VAL A 63 -5.74 -4.64 -2.74
N TYR A 64 -6.53 -3.72 -2.22
CA TYR A 64 -7.98 -3.85 -2.15
C TYR A 64 -8.62 -3.36 -3.44
N GLU A 65 -8.94 -4.30 -4.32
CA GLU A 65 -9.76 -4.04 -5.50
C GLU A 65 -11.14 -3.48 -5.16
N SER A 66 -11.43 -2.32 -5.72
CA SER A 66 -12.75 -1.72 -5.75
C SER A 66 -12.85 -0.77 -6.95
N PRO A 67 -13.95 -0.82 -7.73
CA PRO A 67 -14.18 0.11 -8.84
C PRO A 67 -14.44 1.54 -8.35
N LEU A 68 -14.68 1.73 -7.05
CA LEU A 68 -14.79 3.02 -6.37
C LEU A 68 -13.86 3.02 -5.15
N GLN A 69 -12.87 3.91 -5.16
CA GLN A 69 -11.92 4.08 -4.05
C GLN A 69 -12.14 5.42 -3.37
N MET A 70 -12.22 5.41 -2.05
CA MET A 70 -12.38 6.61 -1.24
C MET A 70 -11.04 7.05 -0.64
N MET A 71 -10.74 8.35 -0.69
CA MET A 71 -9.74 9.00 0.15
C MET A 71 -10.40 9.41 1.48
N ALA A 72 -10.32 8.54 2.48
CA ALA A 72 -11.20 8.58 3.66
C ALA A 72 -10.83 9.60 4.77
N ASP A 73 -9.72 10.32 4.63
CA ASP A 73 -9.27 11.32 5.62
C ASP A 73 -9.68 12.76 5.24
N ASN A 74 -9.44 13.69 6.16
CA ASN A 74 -9.67 15.11 5.95
C ASN A 74 -8.74 15.66 4.85
N PRO A 75 -9.25 16.47 3.91
CA PRO A 75 -8.43 17.12 2.88
C PRO A 75 -7.20 17.86 3.42
N SER A 76 -7.30 18.51 4.58
CA SER A 76 -6.17 19.21 5.21
C SER A 76 -5.03 18.27 5.61
N ASN A 77 -5.31 17.00 5.89
CA ASN A 77 -4.29 16.00 6.19
C ASN A 77 -3.59 15.58 4.89
N TYR A 78 -4.33 15.32 3.81
CA TYR A 78 -3.74 15.02 2.50
C TYR A 78 -2.90 16.18 1.95
N LEU A 79 -3.31 17.42 2.17
CA LEU A 79 -2.55 18.60 1.74
C LEU A 79 -1.19 18.75 2.46
N LYS A 80 -1.03 18.16 3.65
CA LYS A 80 0.26 18.11 4.35
C LYS A 80 1.16 16.98 3.82
N GLU A 81 0.56 16.04 3.11
CA GLU A 81 1.14 14.74 2.76
C GLU A 81 1.00 14.50 1.26
N LEU A 82 1.40 15.51 0.49
CA LEU A 82 1.14 15.59 -0.95
C LEU A 82 1.76 14.44 -1.74
N GLU A 83 2.86 13.87 -1.27
CA GLU A 83 3.50 12.72 -1.92
C GLU A 83 2.57 11.50 -1.90
N CYS A 84 2.08 11.13 -0.71
CA CYS A 84 1.09 10.05 -0.56
C CYS A 84 -0.21 10.37 -1.30
N ALA A 85 -0.72 11.60 -1.20
CA ALA A 85 -1.97 11.99 -1.83
C ALA A 85 -1.91 11.91 -3.36
N LYS A 86 -0.79 12.35 -3.97
CA LYS A 86 -0.57 12.24 -5.41
C LYS A 86 -0.43 10.80 -5.87
N PHE A 87 0.28 9.97 -5.11
CA PHE A 87 0.38 8.54 -5.41
C PHE A 87 -1.00 7.90 -5.43
N ILE A 88 -1.79 8.09 -4.36
CA ILE A 88 -3.15 7.54 -4.25
C ILE A 88 -4.03 8.02 -5.43
N ALA A 89 -3.95 9.31 -5.77
CA ALA A 89 -4.73 9.88 -6.88
C ALA A 89 -4.36 9.32 -8.26
N ALA A 90 -3.15 8.75 -8.42
CA ALA A 90 -2.71 8.11 -9.66
C ALA A 90 -3.13 6.63 -9.76
N VAL A 91 -3.54 5.99 -8.67
CA VAL A 91 -3.96 4.59 -8.68
C VAL A 91 -5.31 4.45 -9.40
N PRO A 92 -5.40 3.63 -10.46
CA PRO A 92 -6.66 3.40 -11.17
C PRO A 92 -7.59 2.50 -10.34
N THR A 93 -8.87 2.47 -10.72
CA THR A 93 -9.89 1.63 -10.05
C THR A 93 -10.22 0.35 -10.80
N THR A 94 -9.66 0.16 -12.00
CA THR A 94 -9.83 -1.04 -12.82
C THR A 94 -8.47 -1.58 -13.24
N TRP A 95 -8.39 -2.89 -13.46
CA TRP A 95 -7.14 -3.60 -13.68
C TRP A 95 -7.29 -4.59 -14.83
N ASP A 96 -6.29 -4.65 -15.70
CA ASP A 96 -6.21 -5.57 -16.85
C ASP A 96 -5.58 -6.91 -16.47
N ASP A 97 -4.64 -6.89 -15.53
CA ASP A 97 -3.95 -8.08 -15.00
C ASP A 97 -3.72 -7.92 -13.49
N THR A 98 -3.65 -9.02 -12.77
CA THR A 98 -3.31 -9.07 -11.34
C THR A 98 -2.43 -10.29 -11.08
N ARG A 99 -1.26 -10.05 -10.50
CA ARG A 99 -0.26 -11.06 -10.16
C ARG A 99 0.02 -11.03 -8.68
N VAL A 100 -0.29 -12.11 -7.98
CA VAL A 100 0.14 -12.30 -6.60
C VAL A 100 1.60 -12.74 -6.63
N LEU A 101 2.47 -11.95 -5.99
CA LEU A 101 3.91 -12.22 -5.95
C LEU A 101 4.28 -13.03 -4.71
N GLU A 102 3.75 -12.62 -3.55
CA GLU A 102 3.99 -13.25 -2.25
C GLU A 102 2.70 -13.17 -1.43
N ALA A 103 2.30 -14.24 -0.75
CA ALA A 103 1.06 -14.26 0.02
C ALA A 103 1.06 -15.29 1.16
N ALA A 104 0.62 -14.86 2.33
CA ALA A 104 0.26 -15.73 3.45
C ALA A 104 -0.93 -15.14 4.21
N LEU A 105 -1.97 -15.95 4.40
CA LEU A 105 -3.23 -15.53 5.04
C LEU A 105 -2.96 -14.90 6.42
N GLY A 106 -3.41 -13.66 6.61
CA GLY A 106 -3.26 -12.93 7.88
C GLY A 106 -1.83 -12.49 8.20
N GLU A 107 -0.86 -12.75 7.32
CA GLU A 107 0.56 -12.48 7.56
C GLU A 107 1.13 -11.41 6.63
N TYR A 108 0.99 -11.59 5.32
CA TYR A 108 1.43 -10.62 4.33
C TYR A 108 0.77 -10.87 2.97
N LEU A 109 0.76 -9.82 2.15
CA LEU A 109 0.34 -9.90 0.76
C LEU A 109 1.15 -8.90 -0.05
N VAL A 110 1.78 -9.38 -1.12
CA VAL A 110 2.44 -8.61 -2.16
C VAL A 110 1.82 -8.97 -3.49
N LEU A 111 1.29 -7.98 -4.19
CA LEU A 111 0.73 -8.17 -5.52
C LEU A 111 1.10 -7.01 -6.45
N ALA A 112 1.04 -7.30 -7.74
CA ALA A 112 1.17 -6.36 -8.84
C ALA A 112 -0.12 -6.34 -9.64
N ARG A 113 -0.60 -5.17 -10.05
CA ARG A 113 -1.75 -5.00 -10.94
C ARG A 113 -1.35 -4.14 -12.13
N LYS A 114 -1.91 -4.45 -13.28
CA LYS A 114 -1.66 -3.73 -14.53
C LYS A 114 -2.87 -2.90 -14.93
N HIS A 115 -2.65 -1.70 -15.45
CA HIS A 115 -3.66 -0.88 -16.10
C HIS A 115 -3.03 -0.16 -17.30
N GLY A 116 -3.53 -0.43 -18.51
CA GLY A 116 -2.86 0.00 -19.73
C GLY A 116 -1.46 -0.61 -19.80
N ASP A 117 -0.42 0.23 -19.90
CA ASP A 117 0.99 -0.21 -19.89
C ASP A 117 1.69 0.04 -18.53
N GLU A 118 0.95 0.53 -17.54
CA GLU A 118 1.46 0.85 -16.22
C GLU A 118 1.22 -0.28 -15.22
N TRP A 119 2.16 -0.45 -14.29
CA TRP A 119 2.07 -1.43 -13.22
C TRP A 119 2.03 -0.75 -11.85
N PHE A 120 1.16 -1.24 -10.98
CA PHE A 120 1.03 -0.81 -9.60
C PHE A 120 1.29 -1.99 -8.69
N LEU A 121 2.18 -1.82 -7.72
CA LEU A 121 2.48 -2.86 -6.75
C LEU A 121 2.06 -2.40 -5.37
N GLY A 122 1.52 -3.33 -4.59
CA GLY A 122 1.14 -3.11 -3.20
C GLY A 122 1.62 -4.27 -2.34
N ALA A 123 2.24 -3.93 -1.21
CA ALA A 123 2.69 -4.87 -0.20
C ALA A 123 2.17 -4.43 1.18
N MET A 124 1.63 -5.38 1.94
CA MET A 124 1.22 -5.16 3.34
C MET A 124 1.72 -6.31 4.20
N THR A 125 2.05 -6.00 5.45
CA THR A 125 2.47 -6.99 6.46
C THR A 125 1.65 -6.83 7.73
N ASN A 126 1.57 -7.90 8.51
CA ASN A 126 0.93 -7.86 9.81
C ASN A 126 1.87 -7.24 10.87
N GLU A 127 1.65 -7.51 12.14
CA GLU A 127 2.44 -6.99 13.26
C GLU A 127 3.91 -7.43 13.23
N SER A 128 4.29 -8.38 12.37
CA SER A 128 5.68 -8.75 12.14
C SER A 128 6.27 -7.97 10.96
N GLY A 129 7.42 -7.32 11.17
CA GLY A 129 8.18 -6.72 10.08
C GLY A 129 8.76 -7.78 9.14
N ARG A 130 8.85 -7.48 7.84
CA ARG A 130 9.28 -8.43 6.80
C ARG A 130 10.13 -7.76 5.73
N GLU A 131 10.97 -8.55 5.07
CA GLU A 131 11.74 -8.14 3.90
C GLU A 131 11.46 -9.12 2.75
N PHE A 132 11.28 -8.60 1.54
CA PHE A 132 11.10 -9.40 0.32
C PHE A 132 12.00 -8.89 -0.79
N THR A 133 12.50 -9.79 -1.64
CA THR A 133 13.16 -9.43 -2.90
C THR A 133 12.23 -9.80 -4.05
N LEU A 134 11.70 -8.78 -4.72
CA LEU A 134 10.71 -8.94 -5.79
C LEU A 134 11.40 -8.91 -7.15
N GLY A 135 11.29 -10.00 -7.92
CA GLY A 135 11.71 -10.04 -9.31
C GLY A 135 10.70 -9.34 -10.22
N LEU A 136 11.18 -8.57 -11.19
CA LEU A 136 10.34 -7.76 -12.08
C LEU A 136 10.11 -8.39 -13.46
N SER A 137 10.30 -9.72 -13.57
CA SER A 137 10.21 -10.45 -14.84
C SER A 137 8.83 -10.41 -15.50
N PHE A 138 7.81 -10.02 -14.74
CA PHE A 138 6.44 -9.83 -15.20
C PHE A 138 6.26 -8.60 -16.10
N LEU A 139 7.14 -7.61 -15.99
CA LEU A 139 7.14 -6.42 -16.84
C LEU A 139 7.43 -6.80 -18.29
N GLU A 140 6.82 -6.05 -19.21
CA GLU A 140 7.18 -6.08 -20.61
C GLU A 140 8.60 -5.56 -20.85
N ALA A 141 9.14 -5.79 -22.04
CA ALA A 141 10.46 -5.28 -22.39
C ALA A 141 10.43 -3.76 -22.50
N GLY A 142 11.34 -3.07 -21.81
CA GLY A 142 11.41 -1.62 -21.78
C GLY A 142 12.11 -1.11 -20.54
N VAL A 143 12.12 0.21 -20.42
CA VAL A 143 12.61 0.94 -19.26
C VAL A 143 11.41 1.57 -18.58
N TYR A 144 11.34 1.47 -17.25
CA TYR A 144 10.25 2.01 -16.45
C TYR A 144 10.79 3.01 -15.42
N ASP A 145 10.05 4.11 -15.24
CA ASP A 145 10.18 4.99 -14.09
C ASP A 145 9.34 4.44 -12.94
N ALA A 146 10.02 4.04 -11.87
CA ALA A 146 9.42 3.54 -10.65
C ALA A 146 9.33 4.66 -9.62
N GLU A 147 8.12 4.94 -9.12
CA GLU A 147 7.88 5.76 -7.93
C GLU A 147 7.37 4.87 -6.80
N MET A 148 7.97 4.97 -5.63
CA MET A 148 7.70 4.11 -4.49
C MET A 148 7.38 4.93 -3.25
N ILE A 149 6.37 4.50 -2.50
CA ILE A 149 6.09 4.96 -1.14
C ILE A 149 6.37 3.78 -0.22
N GLU A 150 7.33 3.95 0.67
CA GLU A 150 7.82 2.89 1.55
C GLU A 150 7.88 3.35 3.00
N ASP A 151 7.76 2.39 3.93
CA ASP A 151 7.95 2.66 5.35
C ASP A 151 9.31 3.32 5.62
N GLY A 152 9.30 4.37 6.44
CA GLY A 152 10.51 5.05 6.89
C GLY A 152 11.29 4.21 7.90
N ILE A 153 12.55 4.59 8.15
CA ILE A 153 13.42 3.83 9.06
C ILE A 153 12.89 3.76 10.50
N ASN A 154 12.05 4.71 10.92
CA ASN A 154 11.43 4.74 12.24
C ASN A 154 9.95 4.33 12.22
N ALA A 155 9.46 3.76 11.12
CA ALA A 155 8.03 3.44 10.97
C ALA A 155 7.53 2.45 12.03
N ASP A 156 8.42 1.62 12.59
CA ASP A 156 8.17 0.70 13.71
C ASP A 156 7.80 1.41 15.03
N ARG A 157 8.07 2.72 15.14
CA ARG A 157 7.74 3.55 16.31
C ARG A 157 6.82 4.71 15.95
N TYR A 158 7.14 5.38 14.85
CA TYR A 158 6.36 6.48 14.28
C TYR A 158 5.74 6.01 12.96
N ALA A 159 4.54 5.42 13.03
CA ALA A 159 3.83 4.85 11.89
C ALA A 159 3.56 5.84 10.73
N GLY A 160 3.68 7.14 10.97
CA GLY A 160 3.62 8.16 9.92
C GLY A 160 4.93 8.36 9.14
N ASP A 161 6.05 7.76 9.57
CA ASP A 161 7.34 7.84 8.88
C ASP A 161 7.30 7.06 7.56
N TYR A 162 7.56 7.74 6.44
CA TYR A 162 7.65 7.14 5.13
C TYR A 162 8.72 7.82 4.30
N ARG A 163 9.13 7.16 3.22
CA ARG A 163 10.00 7.71 2.19
C ARG A 163 9.36 7.58 0.83
N ARG A 164 9.54 8.62 0.00
CA ARG A 164 9.33 8.53 -1.44
C ARG A 164 10.64 8.25 -2.14
N VAL A 165 10.68 7.20 -2.96
CA VAL A 165 11.86 6.80 -3.73
C VAL A 165 11.50 6.76 -5.21
N THR A 166 12.41 7.21 -6.07
CA THR A 166 12.26 7.09 -7.52
C THR A 166 13.47 6.40 -8.12
N LEU A 167 13.25 5.41 -8.98
CA LEU A 167 14.30 4.65 -9.66
C LEU A 167 13.93 4.42 -11.12
N THR A 168 14.93 4.10 -11.94
CA THR A 168 14.74 3.57 -13.29
C THR A 168 15.03 2.07 -13.26
N ILE A 169 14.09 1.27 -13.74
CA ILE A 169 14.14 -0.20 -13.66
C ILE A 169 13.76 -0.84 -14.99
N THR A 170 14.08 -2.12 -15.13
CA THR A 170 13.73 -2.98 -16.25
C THR A 170 13.22 -4.32 -15.75
N ARG A 171 12.64 -5.12 -16.64
CA ARG A 171 12.13 -6.46 -16.30
C ARG A 171 13.18 -7.45 -15.76
N GLY A 172 14.47 -7.17 -15.96
CA GLY A 172 15.57 -8.02 -15.46
C GLY A 172 15.98 -7.70 -14.01
N ASP A 173 15.48 -6.60 -13.47
CA ASP A 173 15.87 -6.12 -12.14
C ASP A 173 15.06 -6.79 -11.02
N SER A 174 15.55 -6.60 -9.80
CA SER A 174 14.85 -6.97 -8.57
C SER A 174 14.83 -5.82 -7.59
N ILE A 175 13.74 -5.67 -6.83
CA ILE A 175 13.61 -4.65 -5.79
C ILE A 175 13.51 -5.34 -4.43
N THR A 176 14.38 -4.97 -3.50
CA THR A 176 14.23 -5.37 -2.09
C THR A 176 13.33 -4.38 -1.38
N ILE A 177 12.23 -4.86 -0.82
CA ILE A 177 11.28 -4.06 -0.05
C ILE A 177 11.34 -4.45 1.42
N ARG A 178 11.21 -3.47 2.31
CA ARG A 178 11.19 -3.63 3.77
C ARG A 178 9.89 -3.08 4.31
N LEU A 179 9.18 -3.91 5.06
CA LEU A 179 7.90 -3.58 5.67
C LEU A 179 8.10 -3.52 7.18
N ALA A 180 7.80 -2.38 7.79
CA ALA A 180 7.78 -2.27 9.24
C ALA A 180 6.64 -3.13 9.83
N PRO A 181 6.64 -3.44 11.14
CA PRO A 181 5.47 -3.96 11.84
C PRO A 181 4.21 -3.13 11.51
N GLY A 182 3.13 -3.80 11.07
CA GLY A 182 1.89 -3.14 10.63
C GLY A 182 2.07 -2.26 9.40
N GLY A 183 3.12 -2.55 8.62
CA GLY A 183 3.65 -1.71 7.57
C GLY A 183 3.23 -2.07 6.16
N GLY A 184 3.76 -1.32 5.21
CA GLY A 184 3.45 -1.51 3.80
C GLY A 184 4.42 -0.82 2.86
N TRP A 185 4.19 -1.06 1.58
CA TRP A 185 4.97 -0.50 0.49
C TRP A 185 4.10 -0.45 -0.75
N ALA A 186 4.20 0.61 -1.54
CA ALA A 186 3.48 0.74 -2.79
C ALA A 186 4.40 1.29 -3.87
N ALA A 187 4.21 0.85 -5.11
CA ALA A 187 4.94 1.40 -6.25
C ALA A 187 4.04 1.62 -7.47
N HIS A 188 4.40 2.62 -8.25
CA HIS A 188 3.85 2.95 -9.55
C HIS A 188 4.98 2.91 -10.57
N LEU A 189 4.88 1.99 -11.53
CA LEU A 189 5.87 1.74 -12.56
C LEU A 189 5.28 2.20 -13.89
N LYS A 190 5.84 3.27 -14.45
CA LYS A 190 5.43 3.85 -15.73
C LYS A 190 6.46 3.52 -16.80
N PRO A 191 6.08 2.95 -17.94
CA PRO A 191 7.01 2.77 -19.04
C PRO A 191 7.48 4.14 -19.52
N GLN A 192 8.77 4.29 -19.79
CA GLN A 192 9.28 5.47 -20.48
C GLN A 192 8.81 5.40 -21.93
N GLU A 193 8.13 6.43 -22.42
CA GLU A 193 7.82 6.53 -23.84
C GLU A 193 9.13 6.50 -24.64
N GLY A 194 9.22 5.59 -25.61
CA GLY A 194 10.38 5.51 -26.50
C GLY A 194 10.58 6.83 -27.22
N LYS A 195 11.78 7.40 -27.13
CA LYS A 195 12.21 8.46 -28.05
C LYS A 195 12.38 7.89 -29.46
#